data_AF-A0A847CEA6-F1
#
_entry.id   AF-A0A847CEA6-F1
#
_cell.length_a   1.000
_cell.length_b   1.000
_cell.length_c   1.000
_cell.angle_alpha   90.00
_cell.angle_beta   90.00
_cell.angle_gamma   90.00
#
_symmetry.space_group_name_H-M   'P 1'
#
loop_
_entity.id
_entity.type
_entity.pdbx_description
1 polymer ?
#
loop_
_entity_poly.entity_id
_entity_poly.type
_entity_poly.pdbx_seq_one_letter_code
_entity_poly.pdbx_strand_id
1 'polypeptide(L)'
;MSGELEALKIINQDFSSLSSEQWSEVLVQTLPYFKKWCGKVVVVKYGGNAMLNEELKCAVMEDIVLLSTIGIKVVLVHGGGPEINHMLERVGKESKFIDGLRYTDSETME
;
A
#
# COMPACT_ATOMS: atom_id res chain seq x y z
N MET A 1 -8.32 21.26 5.57
CA MET A 1 -8.56 20.78 6.95
C MET A 1 -9.91 20.08 7.15
N SER A 2 -11.01 20.44 6.47
CA SER A 2 -12.31 19.76 6.70
C SER A 2 -12.42 18.35 6.10
N GLY A 3 -11.77 18.08 4.95
CA GLY A 3 -11.88 16.78 4.26
C GLY A 3 -11.09 15.62 4.89
N GLU A 4 -9.98 15.89 5.57
CA GLU A 4 -9.18 14.84 6.24
C GLU A 4 -9.88 14.26 7.48
N LEU A 5 -10.59 15.12 8.23
CA LEU A 5 -11.40 14.72 9.38
C LEU A 5 -12.62 13.87 9.02
N GLU A 6 -13.10 13.95 7.78
CA GLU A 6 -14.26 13.18 7.29
C GLU A 6 -13.84 11.80 6.78
N ALA A 7 -12.70 11.70 6.10
CA ALA A 7 -12.08 10.43 5.72
C ALA A 7 -11.68 9.58 6.96
N LEU A 8 -11.12 10.22 7.99
CA LEU A 8 -10.74 9.55 9.25
C LEU A 8 -11.92 8.98 10.05
N LYS A 9 -13.14 9.52 9.86
CA LYS A 9 -14.36 8.98 10.48
C LYS A 9 -14.85 7.70 9.79
N ILE A 10 -14.59 7.55 8.49
CA ILE A 10 -14.99 6.37 7.71
C ILE A 10 -14.06 5.19 8.00
N ILE A 11 -12.76 5.45 8.15
CA ILE A 11 -11.73 4.41 8.36
C ILE A 11 -11.92 3.67 9.71
N ASN A 12 -12.53 4.31 10.71
CA ASN A 12 -12.77 3.73 12.04
C ASN A 12 -14.21 3.25 12.26
N GLN A 13 -15.02 3.10 11.22
CA GLN A 13 -16.36 2.53 11.35
C GLN A 13 -16.32 1.01 11.27
N ASP A 14 -16.91 0.37 12.29
CA ASP A 14 -17.17 -1.06 12.27
C ASP A 14 -18.35 -1.35 11.33
N PHE A 15 -18.02 -1.78 10.11
CA PHE A 15 -19.01 -2.13 9.10
C PHE A 15 -19.57 -3.56 9.27
N SER A 16 -19.13 -4.32 10.29
CA SER A 16 -19.63 -5.67 10.55
C SER A 16 -21.10 -5.73 10.95
N SER A 17 -21.69 -4.58 11.30
CA SER A 17 -23.08 -4.42 11.73
C SER A 17 -24.06 -3.99 10.61
N LEU A 18 -23.58 -3.73 9.39
CA LEU A 18 -24.43 -3.29 8.28
C LEU A 18 -25.29 -4.43 7.72
N SER A 19 -26.56 -4.12 7.43
CA SER A 19 -27.45 -5.02 6.71
C SER A 19 -27.09 -5.12 5.22
N SER A 20 -27.58 -6.16 4.55
CA SER A 20 -27.39 -6.34 3.10
C SER A 20 -27.90 -5.15 2.28
N GLU A 21 -28.99 -4.53 2.71
CA GLU A 21 -29.59 -3.35 2.07
C GLU A 21 -28.65 -2.14 2.19
N GLN A 22 -28.08 -1.92 3.37
CA GLN A 22 -27.13 -0.83 3.61
C GLN A 22 -25.84 -1.03 2.80
N TRP A 23 -25.33 -2.27 2.74
CA TRP A 23 -24.17 -2.61 1.90
C TRP A 23 -24.44 -2.36 0.42
N SER A 24 -25.61 -2.76 -0.08
CA SER A 24 -26.02 -2.51 -1.46
C SER A 24 -26.04 -1.01 -1.78
N GLU A 25 -26.60 -0.20 -0.88
CA GLU A 25 -26.64 1.25 -1.05
C GLU A 25 -25.23 1.86 -1.10
N VAL A 26 -24.33 1.47 -0.19
CA VAL A 26 -22.93 1.91 -0.19
C VAL A 26 -22.24 1.56 -1.51
N LEU A 27 -22.39 0.32 -1.98
CA LEU A 27 -21.78 -0.13 -3.24
C LEU A 27 -22.33 0.65 -4.44
N VAL A 28 -23.64 0.87 -4.53
CA VAL A 28 -24.28 1.66 -5.60
C VAL A 28 -23.76 3.10 -5.60
N GLN A 29 -23.66 3.72 -4.43
CA GLN A 29 -23.11 5.08 -4.29
C GLN A 29 -21.62 5.16 -4.66
N THR A 30 -20.89 4.04 -4.53
CA THR A 30 -19.45 3.98 -4.84
C THR A 30 -19.17 3.76 -6.34
N LEU A 31 -20.11 3.18 -7.11
CA LEU A 31 -19.93 2.87 -8.54
C LEU A 31 -19.40 4.02 -9.41
N PRO A 32 -19.84 5.29 -9.26
CA PRO A 32 -19.30 6.41 -10.03
C PRO A 32 -17.78 6.60 -9.83
N TYR A 33 -17.28 6.36 -8.62
CA TYR A 33 -15.85 6.45 -8.31
C TYR A 33 -15.07 5.33 -8.99
N PHE A 34 -15.57 4.08 -8.96
CA PHE A 34 -14.93 2.97 -9.67
C PHE A 34 -14.89 3.20 -11.18
N LYS A 35 -16.02 3.65 -11.78
CA LYS A 35 -16.08 3.96 -13.21
C LYS A 35 -15.07 5.02 -13.65
N LYS A 36 -14.80 6.01 -12.80
CA LYS A 36 -13.82 7.08 -13.08
C LYS A 36 -12.40 6.53 -13.29
N TRP A 37 -12.03 5.49 -12.55
CA TRP A 37 -10.66 4.94 -12.53
C TRP A 37 -10.52 3.65 -13.33
N CYS A 38 -11.61 2.97 -13.67
CA CYS A 38 -11.58 1.77 -14.50
C CYS A 38 -10.80 2.01 -15.81
N GLY A 39 -9.89 1.09 -16.12
CA GLY A 39 -8.98 1.15 -17.27
C GLY A 39 -7.78 2.10 -17.12
N LYS A 40 -7.75 2.95 -16.08
CA LYS A 40 -6.62 3.84 -15.78
C LYS A 40 -5.47 3.08 -15.12
N VAL A 41 -4.27 3.61 -15.28
CA VAL A 41 -3.07 3.11 -14.58
C VAL A 41 -2.89 3.88 -13.28
N VAL A 42 -2.67 3.14 -12.19
CA VAL A 42 -2.35 3.71 -10.87
C VAL A 42 -1.05 3.10 -10.39
N VAL A 43 -0.05 3.96 -10.14
CA VAL A 43 1.24 3.54 -9.58
C VAL A 43 1.20 3.68 -8.07
N VAL A 44 1.37 2.57 -7.36
CA VAL A 44 1.37 2.52 -5.89
C VAL A 44 2.80 2.29 -5.42
N LYS A 45 3.40 3.29 -4.78
CA LYS A 45 4.67 3.12 -4.08
C LYS A 45 4.38 2.53 -2.70
N TYR A 46 4.74 1.27 -2.51
CA TYR A 46 4.62 0.54 -1.26
C TYR A 46 5.99 0.40 -0.59
N GLY A 47 6.11 0.73 0.69
CA GLY A 47 7.37 0.57 1.40
C GLY A 47 7.42 1.25 2.75
N GLY A 48 8.54 1.09 3.46
CA GLY A 48 8.71 1.57 4.83
C GLY A 48 8.04 0.63 5.84
N ASN A 49 7.50 1.18 6.92
CA ASN A 49 6.93 0.40 8.04
C ASN A 49 5.79 -0.55 7.61
N ALA A 50 5.07 -0.22 6.53
CA ALA A 50 4.01 -1.06 6.01
C ALA A 50 4.49 -2.42 5.44
N MET A 51 5.79 -2.59 5.16
CA MET A 51 6.38 -3.87 4.74
C MET A 51 6.75 -4.80 5.91
N LEU A 52 6.91 -4.24 7.12
CA LEU A 52 7.38 -4.96 8.30
C LEU A 52 6.26 -5.63 9.10
N ASN A 53 5.05 -5.08 9.02
CA ASN A 53 3.88 -5.61 9.73
C ASN A 53 3.07 -6.49 8.76
N GLU A 54 2.87 -7.76 9.11
CA GLU A 54 2.15 -8.72 8.27
C GLU A 54 0.67 -8.37 8.07
N GLU A 55 -0.01 -7.81 9.07
CA GLU A 55 -1.40 -7.38 8.94
C GLU A 55 -1.53 -6.23 7.93
N LEU A 56 -0.65 -5.23 8.00
CA LEU A 56 -0.62 -4.13 7.05
C LEU A 56 -0.23 -4.60 5.65
N LYS A 57 0.69 -5.57 5.55
CA LYS A 57 1.06 -6.18 4.27
C LYS A 57 -0.15 -6.86 3.63
N CYS A 58 -0.87 -7.69 4.38
CA CYS A 58 -2.09 -8.34 3.90
C CYS A 58 -3.14 -7.32 3.46
N ALA A 59 -3.44 -6.32 4.30
CA ALA A 59 -4.43 -5.29 3.98
C ALA A 59 -4.08 -4.53 2.68
N VAL A 60 -2.82 -4.14 2.50
CA VAL A 60 -2.39 -3.47 1.26
C VAL A 60 -2.52 -4.39 0.04
N MET A 61 -2.21 -5.67 0.17
CA MET A 61 -2.37 -6.62 -0.94
C MET A 61 -3.85 -6.86 -1.28
N GLU A 62 -4.73 -6.93 -0.28
CA GLU A 62 -6.18 -7.02 -0.48
C GLU A 62 -6.72 -5.79 -1.24
N ASP A 63 -6.27 -4.58 -0.88
CA ASP A 63 -6.63 -3.36 -1.60
C ASP A 63 -6.13 -3.38 -3.06
N ILE A 64 -4.90 -3.82 -3.30
CA ILE A 64 -4.35 -3.94 -4.66
C ILE A 64 -5.18 -4.92 -5.50
N VAL A 65 -5.56 -6.06 -4.92
CA VAL A 65 -6.41 -7.06 -5.58
C VAL A 65 -7.79 -6.48 -5.86
N LEU A 66 -8.41 -5.77 -4.92
CA LEU A 66 -9.69 -5.10 -5.11
C LEU A 66 -9.63 -4.10 -6.29
N LEU A 67 -8.64 -3.21 -6.29
CA LEU A 67 -8.44 -2.22 -7.35
C LEU A 67 -8.28 -2.89 -8.72
N SER A 68 -7.48 -3.95 -8.78
CA SER A 68 -7.31 -4.75 -10.01
C SER A 68 -8.62 -5.41 -10.45
N THR A 69 -9.39 -5.94 -9.50
CA THR A 69 -10.66 -6.65 -9.76
C THR A 69 -11.72 -5.71 -10.34
N ILE A 70 -11.77 -4.46 -9.90
CA ILE A 70 -12.70 -3.44 -10.43
C ILE A 70 -12.21 -2.80 -11.75
N GLY A 71 -11.10 -3.30 -12.32
CA GLY A 71 -10.60 -2.91 -13.64
C GLY A 71 -9.56 -1.78 -13.64
N ILE A 72 -9.00 -1.40 -12.49
CA ILE A 72 -7.89 -0.44 -12.41
C ILE A 72 -6.58 -1.19 -12.68
N LYS A 73 -5.71 -0.63 -13.51
CA LYS A 73 -4.41 -1.23 -13.83
C LYS A 73 -3.37 -0.78 -12.79
N VAL A 74 -3.18 -1.59 -11.76
CA VAL A 74 -2.25 -1.26 -10.67
C VAL A 74 -0.82 -1.62 -11.05
N VAL A 75 0.11 -0.69 -10.83
CA VAL A 75 1.56 -0.91 -10.90
C VAL A 75 2.11 -0.75 -9.49
N LEU A 76 2.52 -1.84 -8.86
CA LEU A 76 3.12 -1.82 -7.54
C LEU A 76 4.63 -1.58 -7.65
N VAL A 77 5.13 -0.54 -7.00
CA VAL A 77 6.56 -0.24 -6.87
C VAL A 77 6.93 -0.40 -5.41
N HIS A 78 7.90 -1.26 -5.10
CA HIS A 78 8.31 -1.51 -3.72
C HIS A 78 9.76 -1.08 -3.41
N GLY A 79 10.03 -0.83 -2.13
CA GLY A 79 11.40 -0.75 -1.61
C GLY A 79 11.88 -2.11 -1.08
N GLY A 80 12.97 -2.10 -0.33
CA GLY A 80 13.47 -3.30 0.36
C GLY A 80 14.54 -2.98 1.38
N GLY A 81 14.49 -1.77 1.95
CA GLY A 81 15.54 -1.27 2.84
C GLY A 81 15.85 -2.19 4.01
N PRO A 82 14.84 -2.66 4.77
CA PRO A 82 15.03 -3.62 5.85
C PRO A 82 15.64 -4.95 5.40
N GLU A 83 15.16 -5.52 4.31
CA GLU A 83 15.63 -6.81 3.78
C GLU A 83 17.07 -6.70 3.27
N ILE A 84 17.43 -5.60 2.62
CA ILE A 84 18.82 -5.31 2.19
C ILE A 84 19.72 -5.19 3.42
N ASN A 85 19.30 -4.47 4.47
CA ASN A 85 20.08 -4.35 5.70
C ASN A 85 20.36 -5.73 6.32
N HIS A 86 19.34 -6.58 6.39
CA HIS A 86 19.48 -7.93 6.93
C HIS A 86 20.44 -8.79 6.10
N MET A 87 20.40 -8.67 4.77
CA MET A 87 21.34 -9.38 3.88
C MET A 87 22.78 -8.92 4.11
N LEU A 88 23.02 -7.60 4.13
CA LEU A 88 24.35 -7.02 4.34
C LEU A 88 24.94 -7.46 5.69
N GLU A 89 24.14 -7.44 6.75
CA GLU A 89 24.54 -7.94 8.06
C GLU A 89 24.98 -9.41 8.01
N ARG A 90 24.25 -10.27 7.29
CA ARG A 90 24.60 -11.70 7.14
C ARG A 90 25.91 -11.95 6.41
N VAL A 91 26.31 -11.06 5.51
CA VAL A 91 27.61 -11.14 4.81
C VAL A 91 28.71 -10.34 5.54
N GLY A 92 28.42 -9.83 6.75
CA GLY A 92 29.38 -9.09 7.56
C GLY A 92 29.66 -7.67 7.08
N LYS A 93 28.79 -7.12 6.22
CA LYS A 93 28.93 -5.78 5.64
C LYS A 93 28.02 -4.78 6.35
N GLU A 94 28.59 -3.64 6.70
CA GLU A 94 27.84 -2.55 7.32
C GLU A 94 27.01 -1.78 6.28
N SER A 95 25.74 -1.55 6.62
CA SER A 95 24.83 -0.71 5.85
C SER A 95 25.15 0.78 6.06
N LYS A 96 25.47 1.50 4.98
CA LYS A 96 25.84 2.94 5.04
C LYS A 96 24.81 3.80 4.31
N PHE A 97 24.52 4.96 4.90
CA PHE A 97 23.63 5.97 4.32
C PHE A 97 24.31 7.34 4.30
N ILE A 98 24.12 8.08 3.22
CA ILE A 98 24.59 9.46 3.02
C ILE A 98 23.36 10.26 2.59
N ASP A 99 23.00 11.30 3.33
CA ASP A 99 21.85 12.17 3.04
C ASP A 99 20.53 11.42 2.81
N GLY A 100 20.30 10.33 3.56
CA GLY A 100 19.09 9.51 3.47
C GLY A 100 19.07 8.52 2.29
N LEU A 101 20.11 8.48 1.48
CA LEU A 101 20.30 7.50 0.40
C LEU A 101 21.30 6.45 0.84
N ARG A 102 21.05 5.19 0.47
CA ARG A 102 22.01 4.11 0.71
C ARG A 102 23.25 4.37 -0.13
N TYR A 103 24.42 4.34 0.50
CA TYR A 103 25.68 4.24 -0.23
C TYR A 103 25.83 2.81 -0.73
N THR A 104 25.81 2.63 -2.05
CA THR A 104 25.89 1.33 -2.71
C THR A 104 27.15 1.29 -3.57
N ASP A 105 28.23 0.72 -3.04
CA ASP A 105 29.42 0.39 -3.85
C ASP A 105 29.16 -0.86 -4.72
N SER A 106 30.13 -1.21 -5.58
CA SER A 106 29.98 -2.34 -6.52
C SER A 106 29.63 -3.65 -5.82
N GLU A 107 30.23 -3.94 -4.66
CA GLU A 107 29.96 -5.16 -3.90
C GLU A 107 28.60 -5.11 -3.19
N THR A 108 28.12 -3.92 -2.78
CA THR A 108 26.80 -3.75 -2.16
C THR A 108 25.65 -3.90 -3.18
N MET A 109 25.95 -3.68 -4.45
CA MET A 109 24.99 -3.78 -5.56
C MET A 109 24.74 -5.23 -5.99
N GLU A 110 25.74 -6.10 -5.86
CA GLU A 110 25.66 -7.54 -6.17
C GLU A 110 24.80 -8.30 -5.14
#